data_AF-A0A8T6N6H6-F1
#
_entry.id   AF-A0A8T6N6H6-F1
#
_cell.length_a   1.000
_cell.length_b   1.000
_cell.length_c   1.000
_cell.angle_alpha   90.00
_cell.angle_beta   90.00
_cell.angle_gamma   90.00
#
_symmetry.space_group_name_H-M   'P 1'
#
loop_
_entity.id
_entity.type
_entity.pdbx_description
1 polymer ?
#
loop_
_entity_poly.entity_id
_entity_poly.type
_entity_poly.pdbx_seq_one_letter_code
_entity_poly.pdbx_strand_id
1 'polypeptide(L)'
;MDTPSAAIIGGALCVVSLSWNRMGPAYTRRRLAPVALISGIAVLTLWNFNNTLADDFLCGVIDSCGESELPIVLRHAVAWILLLVIGGSLVLHGSGSYGAYALPSLVLGWIIVLASLAFSLAFNPSGSISMAELVTPLPVILGMISGLVAILGMVALSESLEPPLPPAPALDDGEKRVVRTTLKRHLGGRGE
;
A
#
# COMPACT_ATOMS: atom_id res chain seq x y z
N MET A 1 -9.53 21.70 19.09
CA MET A 1 -9.51 21.47 17.61
C MET A 1 -8.16 20.86 17.37
N ASP A 2 -8.08 19.56 17.57
CA ASP A 2 -6.80 18.87 17.67
C ASP A 2 -6.55 18.27 16.30
N THR A 3 -5.47 18.71 15.66
CA THR A 3 -5.18 18.40 14.28
C THR A 3 -5.07 16.87 14.08
N PRO A 4 -5.52 16.32 12.94
CA PRO A 4 -5.38 14.91 12.60
C PRO A 4 -3.92 14.55 12.24
N SER A 5 -2.96 15.07 13.00
CA SER A 5 -1.52 14.95 12.77
C SER A 5 -1.06 13.49 12.78
N ALA A 6 -1.56 12.68 13.71
CA ALA A 6 -1.23 11.27 13.74
C ALA A 6 -1.88 10.46 12.60
N ALA A 7 -3.07 10.83 12.14
CA ALA A 7 -3.66 10.19 10.98
C ALA A 7 -2.82 10.47 9.72
N ILE A 8 -2.31 11.69 9.60
CA ILE A 8 -1.38 12.08 8.53
C ILE A 8 -0.06 11.29 8.66
N ILE A 9 0.51 11.18 9.86
CA ILE A 9 1.76 10.44 10.12
C ILE A 9 1.60 8.95 9.84
N GLY A 10 0.53 8.34 10.32
CA GLY A 10 0.23 6.92 10.11
C GLY A 10 -0.06 6.60 8.65
N GLY A 11 -0.82 7.46 7.96
CA GLY A 11 -1.03 7.37 6.51
C GLY A 11 0.27 7.49 5.72
N ALA A 12 1.14 8.44 6.08
CA ALA A 12 2.44 8.61 5.45
C ALA A 12 3.33 7.37 5.63
N LEU A 13 3.35 6.75 6.81
CA LEU A 13 4.09 5.52 7.09
C LEU A 13 3.62 4.35 6.22
N CYS A 14 2.31 4.22 6.00
CA CYS A 14 1.75 3.20 5.10
C CYS A 14 2.18 3.42 3.64
N VAL A 15 2.19 4.67 3.15
CA VAL A 15 2.64 5.00 1.79
C VAL A 15 4.14 4.72 1.62
N VAL A 16 4.95 5.09 2.62
CA VAL A 16 6.39 4.81 2.64
C VAL A 16 6.66 3.31 2.62
N SER A 17 5.90 2.53 3.40
CA SER A 17 5.99 1.07 3.41
C SER A 17 5.71 0.46 2.03
N LEU A 18 4.61 0.86 1.38
CA LEU A 18 4.26 0.37 0.05
C LEU A 18 5.35 0.69 -0.98
N SER A 19 5.95 1.87 -0.87
CA SER A 19 7.05 2.32 -1.73
C SER A 19 8.32 1.48 -1.51
N TRP A 20 8.70 1.24 -0.25
CA TRP A 20 9.85 0.39 0.08
C TRP A 20 9.64 -1.08 -0.27
N ASN A 21 8.41 -1.59 -0.24
CA ASN A 21 8.11 -2.97 -0.60
C ASN A 21 8.36 -3.25 -2.10
N ARG A 22 8.29 -2.20 -2.94
CA ARG A 22 8.56 -2.29 -4.39
C ARG A 22 10.01 -2.07 -4.78
N MET A 23 10.86 -1.65 -3.84
CA MET A 23 12.30 -1.56 -4.09
C MET A 23 12.90 -2.96 -4.26
N GLY A 24 13.91 -3.06 -5.14
CA GLY A 24 14.57 -4.34 -5.44
C GLY A 24 15.14 -5.05 -4.21
N PRO A 25 15.35 -6.38 -4.28
CA PRO A 25 15.82 -7.21 -3.16
C PRO A 25 17.20 -6.82 -2.62
N ALA A 26 17.99 -6.06 -3.38
CA ALA A 26 19.30 -5.55 -2.98
C ALA A 26 19.23 -4.43 -1.92
N TYR A 27 18.06 -3.80 -1.73
CA TYR A 27 17.92 -2.67 -0.82
C TYR A 27 17.44 -3.12 0.56
N THR A 28 18.20 -2.78 1.60
CA THR A 28 17.85 -2.99 3.02
C THR A 28 16.49 -2.41 3.40
N ARG A 29 16.06 -1.34 2.72
CA ARG A 29 14.75 -0.69 2.90
C ARG A 29 13.55 -1.62 2.66
N ARG A 30 13.66 -2.57 1.72
CA ARG A 30 12.61 -3.58 1.47
C ARG A 30 12.32 -4.44 2.71
N ARG A 31 13.36 -4.73 3.51
CA ARG A 31 13.22 -5.51 4.76
C ARG A 31 12.49 -4.73 5.86
N LEU A 32 12.53 -3.39 5.80
CA LEU A 32 11.88 -2.48 6.74
C LEU A 32 10.45 -2.09 6.32
N ALA A 33 10.08 -2.30 5.06
CA ALA A 33 8.73 -2.07 4.55
C ALA A 33 7.63 -2.69 5.45
N PRO A 34 7.63 -3.99 5.81
CA PRO A 34 6.57 -4.55 6.65
C PRO A 34 6.52 -3.90 8.04
N VAL A 35 7.67 -3.52 8.60
CA VAL A 35 7.74 -2.82 9.90
C VAL A 35 7.09 -1.44 9.81
N ALA A 36 7.38 -0.69 8.73
CA ALA A 36 6.77 0.61 8.48
C ALA A 36 5.24 0.50 8.21
N LEU A 37 4.78 -0.61 7.62
CA LEU A 37 3.35 -0.87 7.40
C LEU A 37 2.66 -1.05 8.75
N ILE A 38 3.21 -1.95 9.57
CA ILE A 38 2.65 -2.30 10.88
C ILE A 38 2.66 -1.06 11.78
N SER A 39 3.73 -0.27 11.78
CA SER A 39 3.78 0.96 12.57
C SER A 39 2.81 2.03 12.07
N GLY A 40 2.64 2.19 10.74
CA GLY A 40 1.66 3.11 10.16
C GLY A 40 0.23 2.73 10.52
N ILE A 41 -0.10 1.44 10.39
CA ILE A 41 -1.40 0.89 10.84
C ILE A 41 -1.55 1.07 12.34
N ALA A 42 -0.53 0.77 13.15
CA ALA A 42 -0.58 0.94 14.59
C ALA A 42 -0.83 2.40 14.98
N VAL A 43 -0.22 3.38 14.32
CA VAL A 43 -0.47 4.81 14.58
C VAL A 43 -1.88 5.21 14.17
N LEU A 44 -2.35 4.74 13.00
CA LEU A 44 -3.71 4.99 12.52
C LEU A 44 -4.78 4.39 13.44
N THR A 45 -4.51 3.19 13.95
CA THR A 45 -5.38 2.53 14.91
C THR A 45 -5.25 3.27 16.24
N LEU A 46 -4.11 3.17 16.94
CA LEU A 46 -3.85 3.67 18.31
C LEU A 46 -4.24 5.13 18.54
N TRP A 47 -4.10 6.02 17.56
CA TRP A 47 -4.50 7.42 17.72
C TRP A 47 -5.99 7.61 17.99
N ASN A 48 -6.85 6.77 17.40
CA ASN A 48 -8.29 6.84 17.58
C ASN A 48 -8.77 6.08 18.83
N PHE A 49 -7.86 5.43 19.58
CA PHE A 49 -8.15 4.64 20.79
C PHE A 49 -7.90 5.40 22.09
N ASN A 50 -8.15 6.72 22.15
CA ASN A 50 -8.16 7.40 23.44
C ASN A 50 -9.48 7.10 24.19
N ASN A 51 -9.46 5.97 24.90
CA ASN A 51 -10.22 5.61 26.10
C ASN A 51 -11.63 5.02 26.00
N THR A 52 -12.22 4.79 24.82
CA THR A 52 -13.54 4.12 24.73
C THR A 52 -13.53 2.87 23.86
N LEU A 53 -12.92 2.94 22.68
CA LEU A 53 -12.96 1.83 21.71
C LEU A 53 -12.03 0.65 22.02
N ALA A 54 -11.02 0.81 22.89
CA ALA A 54 -10.04 -0.23 23.19
C ALA A 54 -10.60 -1.30 24.15
N ASP A 55 -11.32 -0.84 25.17
CA ASP A 55 -12.06 -1.70 26.10
C ASP A 55 -13.19 -2.42 25.35
N ASP A 56 -13.88 -1.69 24.48
CA ASP A 56 -14.95 -2.17 23.60
C ASP A 56 -14.43 -3.17 22.53
N PHE A 57 -13.24 -2.97 21.97
CA PHE A 57 -12.59 -3.91 21.03
C PHE A 57 -12.21 -5.23 21.71
N LEU A 58 -11.63 -5.18 22.91
CA LEU A 58 -11.34 -6.38 23.70
C LEU A 58 -12.64 -7.10 24.10
N CYS A 59 -13.68 -6.35 24.50
CA CYS A 59 -15.02 -6.87 24.78
C CYS A 59 -15.67 -7.57 23.57
N GLY A 60 -15.56 -6.99 22.36
CA GLY A 60 -16.14 -7.53 21.12
C GLY A 60 -15.39 -8.72 20.52
N VAL A 61 -14.10 -8.88 20.82
CA VAL A 61 -13.29 -10.06 20.45
C VAL A 61 -13.50 -11.22 21.45
N ILE A 62 -13.76 -10.91 22.71
CA ILE A 62 -13.90 -11.89 23.80
C ILE A 62 -15.38 -12.27 24.07
N ASP A 63 -16.35 -11.70 23.33
CA ASP A 63 -17.79 -12.01 23.41
C ASP A 63 -18.35 -11.94 24.85
N SER A 64 -17.83 -11.01 25.66
CA SER A 64 -18.07 -10.99 27.12
C SER A 64 -18.71 -9.70 27.62
N CYS A 65 -19.10 -8.77 26.75
CA CYS A 65 -19.78 -7.52 27.12
C CYS A 65 -21.02 -7.36 26.26
N GLY A 66 -22.16 -7.00 26.88
CA GLY A 66 -23.52 -7.13 26.34
C GLY A 66 -23.81 -6.43 25.01
N GLU A 67 -25.06 -6.59 24.53
CA GLU A 67 -25.59 -6.11 23.24
C GLU A 67 -25.12 -4.71 22.87
N SER A 68 -24.02 -4.62 22.13
CA SER A 68 -23.50 -3.41 21.53
C SER A 68 -23.39 -3.63 20.02
N GLU A 69 -23.64 -2.60 19.22
CA GLU A 69 -23.54 -2.61 17.75
C GLU A 69 -22.07 -2.67 17.26
N LEU A 70 -21.12 -2.59 18.19
CA LEU A 70 -19.67 -2.57 17.97
C LEU A 70 -19.11 -3.82 17.26
N PRO A 71 -19.47 -5.07 17.62
CA PRO A 71 -19.09 -6.26 16.86
C PRO A 71 -19.48 -6.21 15.39
N ILE A 72 -20.59 -5.53 15.02
CA ILE A 72 -21.04 -5.41 13.62
C ILE A 72 -20.15 -4.44 12.86
N VAL A 73 -19.86 -3.28 13.46
CA VAL A 73 -18.92 -2.28 12.89
C VAL A 73 -17.53 -2.89 12.72
N LEU A 74 -17.05 -3.64 13.72
CA LEU A 74 -15.74 -4.26 13.67
C LEU A 74 -15.66 -5.35 12.60
N ARG A 75 -16.67 -6.21 12.48
CA ARG A 75 -16.73 -7.23 11.42
C ARG A 75 -16.73 -6.59 10.03
N HIS A 76 -17.48 -5.51 9.85
CA HIS A 76 -17.46 -4.74 8.59
C HIS A 76 -16.09 -4.11 8.34
N ALA A 77 -15.47 -3.53 9.38
CA ALA A 77 -14.15 -2.93 9.31
C ALA A 77 -13.04 -3.95 8.97
N VAL A 78 -13.14 -5.17 9.50
CA VAL A 78 -12.20 -6.24 9.13
C VAL A 78 -12.45 -6.69 7.69
N ALA A 79 -13.71 -6.88 7.29
CA ALA A 79 -14.06 -7.39 5.96
C ALA A 79 -13.61 -6.46 4.82
N TRP A 80 -13.84 -5.15 4.92
CA TRP A 80 -13.37 -4.22 3.87
C TRP A 80 -11.85 -4.08 3.86
N ILE A 81 -11.17 -4.02 5.02
CA ILE A 81 -9.70 -3.95 5.06
C ILE A 81 -9.09 -5.20 4.41
N LEU A 82 -9.66 -6.38 4.66
CA LEU A 82 -9.18 -7.63 4.07
C LEU A 82 -9.33 -7.64 2.55
N LEU A 83 -10.48 -7.18 2.04
CA LEU A 83 -10.70 -6.99 0.60
C LEU A 83 -9.72 -5.98 -0.01
N LEU A 84 -9.48 -4.85 0.67
CA LEU A 84 -8.53 -3.83 0.24
C LEU A 84 -7.10 -4.41 0.15
N VAL A 85 -6.68 -5.18 1.15
CA VAL A 85 -5.36 -5.83 1.19
C VAL A 85 -5.22 -6.87 0.07
N ILE A 86 -6.24 -7.71 -0.13
CA ILE A 86 -6.25 -8.71 -1.21
C ILE A 86 -6.17 -8.01 -2.57
N GLY A 87 -7.07 -7.06 -2.83
CA GLY A 87 -7.10 -6.31 -4.08
C GLY A 87 -5.79 -5.57 -4.34
N GLY A 88 -5.27 -4.86 -3.33
CA GLY A 88 -4.00 -4.16 -3.39
C GLY A 88 -2.82 -5.09 -3.67
N SER A 89 -2.76 -6.26 -3.02
CA SER A 89 -1.70 -7.25 -3.26
C SER A 89 -1.72 -7.75 -4.70
N LEU A 90 -2.91 -7.94 -5.28
CA LEU A 90 -3.10 -8.42 -6.63
C LEU A 90 -2.72 -7.35 -7.67
N VAL A 91 -3.12 -6.09 -7.44
CA VAL A 91 -2.64 -4.94 -8.24
C VAL A 91 -1.12 -4.85 -8.20
N LEU A 92 -0.52 -4.97 -7.01
CA LEU A 92 0.94 -4.90 -6.84
C LEU A 92 1.66 -6.07 -7.53
N HIS A 93 1.08 -7.26 -7.52
CA HIS A 93 1.62 -8.42 -8.22
C HIS A 93 1.52 -8.25 -9.74
N GLY A 94 0.38 -7.72 -10.21
CA GLY A 94 0.13 -7.52 -11.64
C GLY A 94 0.93 -6.39 -12.29
N SER A 95 1.34 -5.38 -11.50
CA SER A 95 1.91 -4.15 -12.05
C SER A 95 3.37 -4.24 -12.52
N GLY A 96 4.08 -5.37 -12.34
CA GLY A 96 5.43 -5.62 -12.86
C GLY A 96 6.49 -4.57 -12.46
N SER A 97 7.42 -4.91 -11.56
CA SER A 97 8.49 -3.97 -11.17
C SER A 97 9.64 -3.90 -12.19
N TYR A 98 9.94 -5.01 -12.86
CA TYR A 98 11.05 -5.14 -13.83
C TYR A 98 10.70 -6.09 -15.00
N GLY A 99 9.41 -6.29 -15.29
CA GLY A 99 8.95 -7.30 -16.25
C GLY A 99 7.57 -7.00 -16.82
N ALA A 100 7.08 -7.88 -17.68
CA ALA A 100 5.80 -7.74 -18.35
C ALA A 100 4.63 -7.65 -17.35
N TYR A 101 3.68 -6.77 -17.64
CA TYR A 101 2.48 -6.58 -16.85
C TYR A 101 1.57 -7.82 -16.93
N ALA A 102 1.11 -8.31 -15.79
CA ALA A 102 0.06 -9.32 -15.75
C ALA A 102 -1.31 -8.63 -15.72
N LEU A 103 -1.75 -8.17 -16.89
CA LEU A 103 -3.02 -7.51 -17.15
C LEU A 103 -4.24 -8.15 -16.42
N PRO A 104 -4.45 -9.49 -16.45
CA PRO A 104 -5.59 -10.09 -15.76
C PRO A 104 -5.52 -9.93 -14.24
N SER A 105 -4.33 -10.04 -13.64
CA SER A 105 -4.12 -9.83 -12.20
C SER A 105 -4.38 -8.38 -11.81
N LEU A 106 -3.96 -7.43 -12.66
CA LEU A 106 -4.14 -6.01 -12.44
C LEU A 106 -5.62 -5.60 -12.50
N VAL A 107 -6.36 -6.07 -13.52
CA VAL A 107 -7.80 -5.80 -13.67
C VAL A 107 -8.58 -6.40 -12.49
N LEU A 108 -8.31 -7.67 -12.15
CA LEU A 108 -8.97 -8.33 -11.03
C LEU A 108 -8.68 -7.62 -9.70
N GLY A 109 -7.43 -7.18 -9.49
CA GLY A 109 -7.04 -6.45 -8.30
C GLY A 109 -7.81 -5.13 -8.14
N TRP A 110 -7.92 -4.35 -9.22
CA TRP A 110 -8.70 -3.11 -9.21
C TRP A 110 -10.19 -3.34 -8.98
N ILE A 111 -10.78 -4.40 -9.56
CA ILE A 111 -12.18 -4.77 -9.28
C ILE A 111 -12.38 -5.04 -7.79
N ILE A 112 -11.47 -5.77 -7.15
CA ILE A 112 -11.55 -6.08 -5.72
C ILE A 112 -11.36 -4.81 -4.86
N VAL A 113 -10.45 -3.90 -5.24
CA VAL A 113 -10.28 -2.61 -4.54
C VAL A 113 -11.54 -1.76 -4.64
N LEU A 114 -12.14 -1.67 -5.83
CA LEU A 114 -13.40 -0.93 -6.03
C LEU A 114 -14.56 -1.57 -5.24
N ALA A 115 -14.63 -2.91 -5.21
CA ALA A 115 -15.61 -3.63 -4.40
C ALA A 115 -15.42 -3.37 -2.90
N SER A 116 -14.18 -3.32 -2.43
CA SER A 116 -13.85 -2.95 -1.04
C SER A 116 -14.33 -1.54 -0.70
N LEU A 117 -14.13 -0.59 -1.60
CA LEU A 117 -14.54 0.80 -1.42
C LEU A 117 -16.08 0.92 -1.41
N ALA A 118 -16.74 0.25 -2.37
CA ALA A 118 -18.19 0.19 -2.44
C ALA A 118 -18.80 -0.46 -1.18
N PHE A 119 -18.19 -1.53 -0.67
CA PHE A 119 -18.60 -2.19 0.56
C PHE A 119 -18.46 -1.29 1.79
N SER A 120 -17.40 -0.48 1.84
CA SER A 120 -17.23 0.53 2.90
C SER A 120 -18.28 1.64 2.83
N LEU A 121 -18.59 2.13 1.63
CA LEU A 121 -19.62 3.16 1.42
C LEU A 121 -21.03 2.65 1.72
N ALA A 122 -21.28 1.36 1.50
CA ALA A 122 -22.56 0.72 1.78
C ALA A 122 -22.82 0.50 3.28
N PHE A 123 -21.78 0.47 4.10
CA PHE A 123 -21.93 0.31 5.54
C PHE A 123 -22.32 1.65 6.19
N ASN A 124 -23.60 1.78 6.55
CA ASN A 124 -24.12 2.99 7.18
C ASN A 124 -24.96 2.64 8.42
N PRO A 125 -24.36 2.63 9.62
CA PRO A 125 -25.05 2.25 10.85
C PRO A 125 -26.09 3.28 11.31
N SER A 126 -26.02 4.52 10.83
CA SER A 126 -26.86 5.65 11.28
C SER A 126 -28.04 5.99 10.34
N GLY A 127 -28.12 5.36 9.17
CA GLY A 127 -29.22 5.58 8.21
C GLY A 127 -29.08 6.87 7.39
N SER A 128 -29.12 6.69 6.07
CA SER A 128 -28.99 7.71 5.00
C SER A 128 -27.65 8.46 4.95
N ILE A 129 -26.97 8.36 3.80
CA ILE A 129 -25.75 9.13 3.51
C ILE A 129 -26.16 10.58 3.25
N SER A 130 -25.75 11.50 4.12
CA SER A 130 -25.96 12.92 3.88
C SER A 130 -25.04 13.42 2.76
N MET A 131 -25.53 14.32 1.90
CA MET A 131 -24.69 14.98 0.88
C MET A 131 -23.48 15.68 1.50
N ALA A 132 -23.60 16.14 2.74
CA ALA A 132 -22.47 16.70 3.48
C ALA A 132 -21.37 15.65 3.66
N GLU A 133 -21.69 14.44 4.12
CA GLU A 133 -20.73 13.35 4.36
C GLU A 133 -20.02 12.89 3.08
N LEU A 134 -20.67 13.03 1.92
CA LEU A 134 -20.07 12.69 0.62
C LEU A 134 -19.13 13.79 0.11
N VAL A 135 -19.40 15.06 0.45
CA VAL A 135 -18.63 16.23 -0.01
C VAL A 135 -17.45 16.56 0.90
N THR A 136 -17.53 16.29 2.22
CA THR A 136 -16.43 16.53 3.15
C THR A 136 -15.09 15.88 2.75
N PRO A 137 -15.04 14.63 2.25
CA PRO A 137 -13.78 13.99 1.87
C PRO A 137 -13.25 14.43 0.48
N LEU A 138 -14.07 15.08 -0.36
CA LEU A 138 -13.72 15.41 -1.74
C LEU A 138 -12.43 16.26 -1.86
N PRO A 139 -12.24 17.33 -1.06
CA PRO A 139 -11.01 18.13 -1.10
C PRO A 139 -9.76 17.33 -0.72
N VAL A 140 -9.90 16.39 0.22
CA VAL A 140 -8.79 15.52 0.66
C VAL A 140 -8.39 14.57 -0.46
N ILE A 141 -9.36 13.97 -1.15
CA ILE A 141 -9.11 13.10 -2.31
C ILE A 141 -8.44 13.89 -3.44
N LEU A 142 -8.94 15.10 -3.76
CA LEU A 142 -8.32 16.00 -4.73
C LEU A 142 -6.89 16.39 -4.34
N GLY A 143 -6.64 16.66 -3.06
CA GLY A 143 -5.31 16.92 -2.52
C GLY A 143 -4.37 15.73 -2.70
N MET A 144 -4.83 14.51 -2.42
CA MET A 144 -4.04 13.29 -2.63
C MET A 144 -3.72 13.05 -4.10
N ILE A 145 -4.69 13.21 -5.00
CA ILE A 145 -4.50 13.04 -6.44
C ILE A 145 -3.51 14.09 -6.97
N SER A 146 -3.71 15.37 -6.61
CA SER A 146 -2.82 16.45 -7.06
C SER A 146 -1.40 16.29 -6.52
N GLY A 147 -1.23 15.86 -5.25
CA GLY A 147 0.08 15.51 -4.70
C GLY A 147 0.76 14.36 -5.45
N LEU A 148 0.01 13.31 -5.81
CA LEU A 148 0.53 12.19 -6.59
C LEU A 148 0.98 12.65 -7.99
N VAL A 149 0.18 13.46 -8.67
CA VAL A 149 0.52 14.04 -9.98
C VAL A 149 1.78 14.92 -9.88
N ALA A 150 1.89 15.72 -8.82
CA ALA A 150 3.08 16.56 -8.59
C ALA A 150 4.35 15.71 -8.38
N ILE A 151 4.26 14.62 -7.62
CA ILE A 151 5.38 13.68 -7.42
C ILE A 151 5.79 13.04 -8.75
N LEU A 152 4.82 12.54 -9.54
CA LEU A 152 5.11 11.96 -10.85
C LEU A 152 5.75 12.99 -11.79
N GLY A 153 5.27 14.23 -11.78
CA GLY A 153 5.85 15.33 -12.54
C GLY A 153 7.28 15.64 -12.13
N MET A 154 7.57 15.66 -10.82
CA MET A 154 8.92 15.89 -10.30
C MET A 154 9.88 14.76 -10.66
N VAL A 155 9.43 13.50 -10.62
CA VAL A 155 10.24 12.35 -11.05
C VAL A 155 10.55 12.44 -12.53
N ALA A 156 9.55 12.68 -13.37
CA ALA A 156 9.75 12.83 -14.81
C ALA A 156 10.68 14.01 -15.14
N LEU A 157 10.55 15.12 -14.42
CA LEU A 157 11.45 16.26 -14.56
C LEU A 157 12.88 15.90 -14.15
N SER A 158 13.05 15.21 -13.02
CA SER A 158 14.36 14.75 -12.54
C SER A 158 15.04 13.85 -13.56
N GLU A 159 14.32 12.87 -14.12
CA GLU A 159 14.85 11.97 -15.15
C GLU A 159 15.20 12.73 -16.44
N SER A 160 14.40 13.73 -16.82
CA SER A 160 14.66 14.54 -18.03
C SER A 160 15.88 15.46 -17.91
N LEU A 161 16.25 15.83 -16.68
CA LEU A 161 17.38 16.71 -16.39
C LEU A 161 18.68 15.93 -16.16
N GLU A 162 18.61 14.61 -16.06
CA GLU A 162 19.76 13.77 -15.78
C GLU A 162 20.63 13.64 -17.04
N PRO A 163 21.92 14.08 -16.99
CA PRO A 163 22.79 13.97 -18.15
C PRO A 163 23.02 12.49 -18.50
N PRO A 164 23.20 12.16 -19.80
CA PRO A 164 23.42 10.79 -20.22
C PRO A 164 24.61 10.19 -19.47
N LEU A 165 24.35 9.07 -18.79
CA LEU A 165 25.39 8.35 -18.06
C LEU A 165 26.56 8.04 -19.01
N PRO A 166 27.80 8.28 -18.59
CA PRO A 166 28.95 7.86 -19.38
C PRO A 166 28.84 6.35 -19.65
N PRO A 167 29.26 5.88 -20.83
CA PRO A 167 29.20 4.46 -21.15
C PRO A 167 29.89 3.68 -20.04
N ALA A 168 29.18 2.70 -19.48
CA ALA A 168 29.71 1.87 -18.42
C ALA A 168 31.04 1.25 -18.89
N PRO A 169 32.07 1.21 -18.03
CA PRO A 169 33.33 0.55 -18.38
C PRO A 169 33.04 -0.89 -18.79
N ALA A 170 33.80 -1.39 -19.78
CA ALA A 170 33.69 -2.78 -20.18
C ALA A 170 33.96 -3.68 -18.97
N LEU A 171 33.17 -4.76 -18.82
CA LEU A 171 33.39 -5.72 -17.75
C LEU A 171 34.84 -6.20 -17.75
N ASP A 172 35.44 -6.18 -16.56
CA ASP A 172 36.74 -6.80 -16.35
C ASP A 172 36.66 -8.31 -16.62
N ASP A 173 37.78 -8.94 -16.95
CA ASP A 173 37.82 -10.37 -17.26
C ASP A 173 37.42 -11.24 -16.05
N GLY A 174 37.66 -10.75 -14.83
CA GLY A 174 37.13 -11.34 -13.60
C GLY A 174 35.60 -11.28 -13.54
N GLU A 175 35.02 -10.12 -13.82
CA GLU A 175 33.57 -9.91 -13.81
C GLU A 175 32.87 -10.71 -14.93
N LYS A 176 33.44 -10.74 -16.14
CA LYS A 176 32.93 -11.57 -17.24
C LYS A 176 32.85 -13.03 -16.82
N ARG A 177 33.87 -13.55 -16.13
CA ARG A 177 33.88 -14.94 -15.65
C ARG A 177 32.76 -15.18 -14.66
N VAL A 178 32.53 -14.26 -13.72
CA VAL A 178 31.46 -14.35 -12.70
C VAL A 178 30.06 -14.25 -13.34
N VAL A 179 29.85 -13.34 -14.28
CA VAL A 179 28.57 -13.24 -15.00
C VAL A 179 28.32 -14.51 -15.80
N ARG A 180 29.32 -15.02 -16.52
CA ARG A 180 29.19 -16.22 -17.35
C ARG A 180 28.91 -17.48 -16.52
N THR A 181 29.52 -17.61 -15.34
CA THR A 181 29.21 -18.72 -14.42
C THR A 181 27.81 -18.60 -13.82
N THR A 182 27.40 -17.39 -13.43
CA THR A 182 26.05 -17.13 -12.89
C THR A 182 24.97 -17.39 -13.94
N LEU A 183 25.21 -16.97 -15.18
CA LEU A 183 24.31 -17.20 -16.31
C LEU A 183 24.21 -18.69 -16.65
N LYS A 184 25.33 -19.41 -16.70
CA LYS A 184 25.34 -20.88 -16.90
C LYS A 184 24.57 -21.62 -15.80
N ARG A 185 24.63 -21.12 -14.56
CA ARG A 185 23.96 -21.72 -13.40
C ARG A 185 22.45 -21.51 -13.41
N HIS A 186 21.98 -20.35 -13.90
CA HIS A 186 20.55 -20.01 -13.92
C HIS A 186 19.83 -20.36 -15.23
N LEU A 187 20.50 -20.28 -16.38
CA LEU A 187 19.93 -20.67 -17.67
C LEU A 187 20.06 -22.17 -17.98
N GLY A 188 20.63 -22.94 -17.04
CA GLY A 188 20.62 -24.39 -17.09
C GLY A 188 21.25 -24.96 -18.36
N GLY A 189 22.49 -24.59 -18.66
CA GLY A 189 23.38 -25.35 -19.55
C GLY A 189 22.83 -25.89 -20.89
N ARG A 190 21.74 -25.34 -21.44
CA ARG A 190 21.18 -25.76 -22.74
C ARG A 190 21.78 -24.90 -23.83
N GLY A 191 23.03 -25.19 -24.12
CA GLY A 191 23.81 -24.60 -25.19
C GLY A 191 24.90 -25.56 -25.63
N GLU A 192 24.51 -26.82 -25.82
CA GLU A 192 25.15 -27.81 -26.69
C GLU A 192 24.03 -28.46 -27.52
#